data_AF-A0A8T4J604-F1
#
_entry.id   AF-A0A8T4J604-F1
#
_cell.length_a   1.000
_cell.length_b   1.000
_cell.length_c   1.000
_cell.angle_alpha   90.00
_cell.angle_beta   90.00
_cell.angle_gamma   90.00
#
_symmetry.space_group_name_H-M   'P 1'
#
loop_
_entity.id
_entity.type
_entity.pdbx_description
1 polymer ?
#
loop_
_entity_poly.entity_id
_entity_poly.type
_entity_poly.pdbx_seq_one_letter_code
_entity_poly.pdbx_strand_id
1 'polypeptide(L)' 'GCDEAVRIFLARELSEAEGERFEVSEEEADMELARVPLADLVRGALAGELHNNCLVVGALSLSAALAGDGVDALR' A
#
# COMPACT_ATOMS: atom_id res chain seq x y z
N GLY A 1 -11.60 -14.61 -16.77
CA GLY A 1 -10.87 -13.34 -16.86
C GLY A 1 -11.61 -12.36 -15.99
N CYS A 2 -10.91 -11.70 -15.08
CA CYS A 2 -11.48 -10.63 -14.25
C CYS A 2 -11.34 -9.32 -15.04
N ASP A 3 -12.39 -8.51 -15.08
CA ASP A 3 -12.42 -7.15 -15.64
C ASP A 3 -12.21 -6.08 -14.56
N GLU A 4 -11.92 -6.51 -13.34
CA GLU A 4 -11.62 -5.63 -12.21
C GLU A 4 -10.36 -4.80 -12.49
N ALA A 5 -10.51 -3.49 -12.35
CA ALA A 5 -9.43 -2.52 -12.46
C ALA A 5 -9.20 -1.85 -11.10
N VAL A 6 -7.98 -1.96 -10.59
CA VAL A 6 -7.56 -1.31 -9.34
C VAL A 6 -6.64 -0.14 -9.66
N ARG A 7 -6.88 1.01 -9.03
CA ARG A 7 -5.96 2.16 -9.04
C ARG A 7 -5.37 2.34 -7.64
N ILE A 8 -4.04 2.38 -7.56
CA ILE A 8 -3.29 2.57 -6.32
C ILE A 8 -2.85 4.04 -6.26
N PHE A 9 -3.17 4.74 -5.18
CA PHE A 9 -2.81 6.13 -4.97
C PHE A 9 -1.67 6.26 -3.96
N LEU A 10 -0.78 7.23 -4.15
CA LEU A 10 0.23 7.63 -3.18
C LEU A 10 -0.29 8.77 -2.31
N ALA A 11 -0.83 8.44 -1.14
CA ALA A 11 -1.20 9.43 -0.13
C ALA A 11 0.05 9.93 0.60
N ARG A 12 0.18 11.25 0.72
CA ARG A 12 1.30 11.93 1.40
C ARG A 12 0.74 12.91 2.43
N GLU A 13 1.62 13.42 3.29
CA GLU A 13 1.25 14.42 4.30
C GLU A 13 0.13 13.92 5.23
N LEU A 14 0.23 12.66 5.64
CA LEU A 14 -0.77 12.00 6.48
C LEU A 14 -0.83 12.63 7.88
N SER A 15 -2.03 12.88 8.36
CA SER A 15 -2.33 13.26 9.74
C SER A 15 -3.28 12.24 10.37
N GLU A 16 -3.45 12.31 11.70
CA GLU A 16 -4.53 11.57 12.33
C GLU A 16 -5.89 12.11 11.87
N ALA A 17 -6.86 11.21 11.71
CA ALA A 17 -8.22 11.59 11.39
C ALA A 17 -8.91 12.15 12.64
N GLU A 18 -9.56 13.31 12.48
CA GLU A 18 -10.41 13.93 13.50
C GLU A 18 -11.87 13.48 13.33
N GLY A 19 -12.62 13.35 14.43
CA GLY A 19 -14.05 12.97 14.43
C GLY A 19 -14.33 11.51 14.79
N GLU A 20 -15.58 11.07 14.59
CA GLU A 20 -16.01 9.69 14.85
C GLU A 20 -15.34 8.72 13.87
N ARG A 21 -14.74 7.65 14.41
CA ARG A 21 -14.25 6.52 13.63
C ARG A 21 -15.39 5.53 13.47
N PHE A 22 -15.55 4.99 12.26
CA PHE A 22 -16.45 3.86 12.06
C PHE A 22 -15.94 2.66 12.86
N GLU A 23 -16.86 1.94 13.50
CA GLU A 23 -16.54 0.71 14.20
C GLU A 23 -16.15 -0.36 13.18
N VAL A 24 -14.96 -0.94 13.35
CA VAL A 24 -14.45 -1.99 12.46
C VAL A 24 -15.37 -3.20 12.60
N SER A 25 -15.88 -3.72 11.48
CA SER A 25 -16.84 -4.83 11.47
C SER A 25 -16.54 -5.86 10.39
N GLU A 26 -17.10 -7.06 10.56
CA GLU A 26 -17.09 -8.13 9.54
C GLU A 26 -15.67 -8.55 9.14
N GLU A 27 -15.36 -8.59 7.84
CA GLU A 27 -14.07 -9.04 7.30
C GLU A 27 -12.88 -8.22 7.84
N GLU A 28 -13.15 -7.03 8.36
CA GLU A 28 -12.13 -6.14 8.91
C GLU A 28 -11.83 -6.37 10.40
N ALA A 29 -12.66 -7.15 11.11
CA ALA A 29 -12.57 -7.30 12.57
C ALA A 29 -11.21 -7.85 13.06
N ASP A 30 -10.58 -8.69 12.23
CA ASP A 30 -9.30 -9.33 12.54
C ASP A 30 -8.10 -8.62 11.87
N MET A 31 -8.31 -7.50 11.17
CA MET A 31 -7.22 -6.80 10.48
C MET A 31 -6.36 -5.98 11.46
N GLU A 32 -5.06 -6.27 11.45
CA GLU A 32 -4.07 -5.50 12.19
C GLU A 32 -3.53 -4.33 11.36
N LEU A 33 -3.32 -3.18 12.01
CA LEU A 33 -2.66 -2.03 11.41
C LEU A 33 -1.18 -2.02 11.76
N ALA A 34 -0.31 -2.03 10.74
CA ALA A 34 1.12 -1.92 10.90
C ALA A 34 1.72 -0.84 9.99
N ARG A 35 2.68 -0.06 10.53
CA ARG A 35 3.56 0.79 9.72
C ARG A 35 4.86 0.04 9.48
N VAL A 36 5.10 -0.34 8.23
CA VAL A 36 6.27 -1.14 7.82
C VAL A 36 7.16 -0.31 6.89
N PRO A 37 8.48 -0.30 7.07
CA PRO A 37 9.39 0.37 6.13
C PRO A 37 9.24 -0.18 4.70
N LEU A 38 9.28 0.71 3.70
CA LEU A 38 9.13 0.32 2.28
C LEU A 38 10.15 -0.77 1.87
N ALA A 39 11.39 -0.66 2.32
CA ALA A 39 12.43 -1.63 2.01
C ALA A 39 12.09 -3.03 2.52
N ASP A 40 11.35 -3.15 3.62
CA ASP A 40 10.98 -4.44 4.21
C ASP A 40 9.82 -5.05 3.42
N LEU A 41 8.84 -4.23 3.00
CA LEU A 41 7.77 -4.64 2.10
C LEU A 41 8.32 -5.16 0.77
N VAL A 42 9.28 -4.45 0.17
CA VAL A 42 9.93 -4.88 -1.08
C VAL A 42 10.67 -6.20 -0.88
N ARG A 43 11.40 -6.38 0.22
CA ARG A 43 12.08 -7.65 0.51
C ARG A 43 11.09 -8.79 0.70
N GLY A 44 10.02 -8.60 1.48
CA GLY A 44 8.99 -9.62 1.69
C GLY A 44 8.27 -9.99 0.39
N ALA A 45 7.99 -9.03 -0.48
CA ALA A 45 7.41 -9.30 -1.81
C ALA A 45 8.36 -10.14 -2.68
N LEU A 46 9.63 -9.78 -2.76
CA LEU A 46 10.63 -10.51 -3.55
C LEU A 46 10.98 -11.89 -2.98
N ALA A 47 10.84 -12.06 -1.66
CA ALA A 47 11.01 -13.33 -0.98
C ALA A 47 9.79 -14.27 -1.12
N GLY A 48 8.65 -13.77 -1.63
CA GLY A 48 7.41 -14.55 -1.65
C GLY A 48 6.80 -14.73 -0.26
N GLU A 49 7.01 -13.78 0.64
CA GLU A 49 6.34 -13.74 1.95
C GLU A 49 5.07 -12.89 1.88
N LEU A 50 5.03 -11.92 0.95
CA LEU A 50 3.90 -11.04 0.70
C LEU A 50 3.34 -11.28 -0.71
N HIS A 51 2.03 -11.55 -0.79
CA HIS A 51 1.38 -11.99 -2.04
C HIS A 51 0.20 -11.13 -2.48
N ASN A 52 -0.25 -10.18 -1.66
CA ASN A 52 -1.34 -9.29 -2.04
C ASN A 52 -0.90 -8.43 -3.24
N ASN A 53 -1.62 -8.56 -4.36
CA ASN A 53 -1.27 -7.92 -5.63
C ASN A 53 -1.16 -6.39 -5.50
N CYS A 54 -2.11 -5.74 -4.82
CA CYS A 54 -2.14 -4.30 -4.62
C CYS A 54 -0.95 -3.84 -3.78
N LEU A 55 -0.64 -4.54 -2.69
CA LEU A 55 0.52 -4.24 -1.85
C LEU A 55 1.83 -4.37 -2.63
N VAL A 56 2.00 -5.48 -3.34
CA VAL A 56 3.22 -5.76 -4.12
C VAL A 56 3.42 -4.73 -5.22
N VAL A 57 2.39 -4.46 -6.03
CA VAL A 57 2.46 -3.47 -7.10
C VAL A 57 2.73 -2.09 -6.53
N GLY A 58 2.00 -1.67 -5.49
CA GLY A 58 2.18 -0.36 -4.86
C GLY A 58 3.59 -0.14 -4.30
N ALA A 59 4.13 -1.13 -3.57
CA ALA A 59 5.46 -1.05 -2.98
C ALA A 59 6.56 -0.99 -4.06
N LEU A 60 6.48 -1.84 -5.09
CA LEU A 60 7.46 -1.86 -6.18
C LEU A 60 7.37 -0.59 -7.04
N SER A 61 6.17 -0.07 -7.31
CA SER A 61 5.98 1.19 -8.04
C SER A 61 6.60 2.37 -7.28
N LEU A 62 6.37 2.48 -5.97
CA LEU A 62 7.00 3.52 -5.16
C LEU A 62 8.52 3.38 -5.12
N SER A 63 9.03 2.15 -4.95
CA SER A 63 10.47 1.89 -4.97
C SER A 63 11.11 2.30 -6.30
N ALA A 64 10.44 2.02 -7.43
CA ALA A 64 10.93 2.39 -8.75
C ALA A 64 10.91 3.91 -8.97
N ALA A 65 9.84 4.59 -8.56
CA ALA A 65 9.75 6.04 -8.65
C ALA A 65 10.85 6.74 -7.84
N LEU A 66 11.14 6.25 -6.63
CA LEU A 66 12.21 6.79 -5.78
C LEU A 66 13.62 6.56 -6.36
N ALA A 67 13.81 5.50 -7.16
CA ALA A 67 15.07 5.22 -7.83
C ALA A 67 15.22 5.93 -9.19
N GLY A 68 14.13 6.44 -9.75
CA GLY A 68 14.08 7.08 -11.07
C GLY A 68 13.73 8.58 -10.97
N ASP A 69 12.71 8.98 -11.75
CA ASP A 69 12.32 10.39 -11.94
C ASP A 69 11.61 11.04 -10.73
N GLY A 70 11.50 10.32 -9.62
CA GLY A 70 10.82 10.77 -8.41
C GLY A 70 9.31 10.49 -8.40
N VAL A 71 8.71 10.69 -7.22
CA VAL A 71 7.28 10.37 -6.99
C VAL A 71 6.32 11.27 -7.75
N ASP A 72 6.76 12.46 -8.17
CA ASP A 72 5.93 13.41 -8.92
C ASP A 72 5.72 13.00 -10.38
N ALA A 73 6.44 11.98 -10.87
CA ALA A 73 6.23 11.36 -12.18
C ALA A 73 5.10 10.32 -12.20
N LEU A 74 4.55 9.93 -11.04
CA LEU A 74 3.45 8.97 -10.94
C LEU A 74 2.14 9.55 -11.49
N ARG A 75 1.27 8.69 -12.07
CA ARG A 75 -0.01 9.07 -12.69
C ARG A 75 -1.17 8.19 -12.22
#